data_AF-A0A7C5B0H5-F1
#
_entry.id   AF-A0A7C5B0H5-F1
#
_cell.length_a   1.000
_cell.length_b   1.000
_cell.length_c   1.000
_cell.angle_alpha   90.00
_cell.angle_beta   90.00
_cell.angle_gamma   90.00
#
_symmetry.space_group_name_H-M   'P 1'
#
loop_
_entity.id
_entity.type
_entity.pdbx_description
1 polymer ?
#
loop_
_entity_poly.entity_id
_entity_poly.type
_entity_poly.pdbx_seq_one_letter_code
_entity_poly.pdbx_strand_id
1 'polypeptide(L)'
;MVSRQWRRLCVILVVVWACEGQSGFAADKTDQRPAASERNWQVGFTPSYSSGNFGTNTTSDFFYGPWSIRRYFRDGDVSLVIPFVALTTDGRATLVDGKPIRVEDGGGNSGSGGSGSTDDCPGKSGSNSGQGGGKKSCLTGRAEGQKVTTAGLGDIVLRGRYYIFEEQKYLPLVALTARMKFPTANASQGLGTGAFDHGYGVEISKLIGEKWLAFLDGGYNFIGDPDGLELQNQYWYDIGTGYYITRDLMASVYFEEYRALVPGLVNIRDF
;
A
#
# COMPACT_ATOMS: atom_id res chain seq x y z
N MET A 1 20.06 24.26 -16.45
CA MET A 1 20.51 22.91 -16.86
C MET A 1 19.36 21.97 -16.56
N VAL A 2 18.57 21.59 -17.57
CA VAL A 2 17.33 20.81 -17.39
C VAL A 2 17.73 19.34 -17.27
N SER A 3 17.69 18.79 -16.06
CA SER A 3 17.93 17.36 -15.83
C SER A 3 16.78 16.56 -16.45
N ARG A 4 17.07 15.83 -17.53
CA ARG A 4 16.18 14.81 -18.09
C ARG A 4 15.96 13.71 -17.04
N GLN A 5 14.84 13.75 -16.34
CA GLN A 5 14.38 12.62 -15.52
C GLN A 5 13.92 11.50 -16.46
N TRP A 6 14.65 10.39 -16.46
CA TRP A 6 14.23 9.17 -17.14
C TRP A 6 13.11 8.54 -16.30
N ARG A 7 11.84 8.68 -16.72
CA ARG A 7 10.76 7.82 -16.24
C ARG A 7 11.10 6.39 -16.66
N ARG A 8 11.50 5.54 -15.71
CA ARG A 8 11.77 4.13 -15.98
C ARG A 8 10.44 3.38 -15.92
N LEU A 9 10.15 2.64 -16.98
CA LEU A 9 8.99 1.76 -17.10
C LEU A 9 9.18 0.58 -16.15
N CYS A 10 8.47 0.55 -15.02
CA CYS A 10 8.38 -0.65 -14.18
C CYS A 10 7.43 -1.65 -14.85
N VAL A 11 7.99 -2.72 -15.42
CA VAL A 11 7.20 -3.85 -15.94
C VAL A 11 7.04 -4.85 -14.81
N ILE A 12 5.89 -4.83 -14.13
CA ILE A 12 5.54 -5.85 -13.14
C ILE A 12 4.75 -6.93 -13.87
N LEU A 13 5.39 -8.07 -14.12
CA LEU A 13 4.75 -9.25 -14.69
C LEU A 13 4.10 -10.04 -13.54
N VAL A 14 2.83 -9.80 -13.28
CA VAL A 14 2.05 -10.58 -12.31
C VAL A 14 1.50 -11.83 -13.02
N VAL A 15 2.08 -12.99 -12.73
CA VAL A 15 1.46 -14.28 -13.07
C VAL A 15 0.50 -14.65 -11.97
N VAL A 16 -0.79 -14.37 -12.16
CA VAL A 16 -1.82 -14.93 -11.27
C VAL A 16 -2.15 -16.32 -11.78
N TRP A 17 -1.74 -17.35 -11.02
CA TRP A 17 -2.27 -18.70 -11.16
C TRP A 17 -3.58 -18.75 -10.37
N ALA A 18 -4.70 -18.59 -11.06
CA ALA A 18 -6.01 -18.75 -10.45
C ALA A 18 -6.33 -20.24 -10.28
N CYS A 19 -5.88 -20.84 -9.17
CA CYS A 19 -6.40 -22.13 -8.72
C CYS A 19 -7.67 -21.91 -7.88
N GLU A 20 -8.80 -21.63 -8.52
CA GLU A 20 -10.11 -22.22 -8.19
C GLU A 20 -11.16 -21.77 -9.20
N GLY A 21 -12.00 -22.73 -9.61
CA GLY A 21 -12.87 -22.62 -10.77
C GLY A 21 -14.17 -21.86 -10.51
N GLN A 22 -14.57 -21.09 -11.51
CA GLN A 22 -15.76 -21.38 -12.31
C GLN A 22 -15.78 -20.40 -13.50
N SER A 23 -16.01 -20.99 -14.67
CA SER A 23 -16.24 -20.41 -15.98
C SER A 23 -17.23 -19.24 -16.02
N GLY A 24 -16.95 -18.23 -16.85
CA GLY A 24 -17.96 -17.32 -17.35
C GLY A 24 -17.42 -16.25 -18.31
N PHE A 25 -17.29 -16.59 -19.59
CA PHE A 25 -17.41 -15.59 -20.66
C PHE A 25 -18.89 -15.20 -20.76
N ALA A 26 -19.16 -13.89 -20.81
CA ALA A 26 -20.44 -13.24 -21.14
C ALA A 26 -21.72 -14.03 -20.79
N ALA A 27 -22.32 -13.76 -19.63
CA ALA A 27 -23.64 -14.28 -19.31
C ALA A 27 -24.74 -13.52 -20.08
N ASP A 28 -25.24 -14.14 -21.15
CA ASP A 28 -26.56 -13.85 -21.71
C ASP A 28 -27.64 -14.24 -20.68
N LYS A 29 -28.73 -13.46 -20.60
CA LYS A 29 -29.67 -13.47 -19.46
C LYS A 29 -30.70 -14.61 -19.48
N THR A 30 -30.49 -15.69 -20.22
CA THR A 30 -31.51 -16.75 -20.42
C THR A 30 -31.15 -18.15 -19.93
N ASP A 31 -29.99 -18.40 -19.32
CA ASP A 31 -29.71 -19.72 -18.74
C ASP A 31 -30.11 -19.81 -17.26
N GLN A 32 -31.27 -20.43 -17.00
CA GLN A 32 -31.65 -20.96 -15.68
C GLN A 32 -30.72 -22.13 -15.30
N ARG A 33 -29.55 -21.80 -14.74
CA ARG A 33 -28.68 -22.78 -14.07
C ARG A 33 -29.17 -22.95 -12.62
N PRO A 34 -29.22 -24.19 -12.07
CA PRO A 34 -29.47 -24.37 -10.63
C PRO A 34 -28.39 -23.58 -9.87
N ALA A 35 -28.80 -22.78 -8.90
CA ALA A 35 -27.96 -21.85 -8.15
C ALA A 35 -26.64 -22.53 -7.76
N ALA A 36 -25.59 -22.24 -8.52
CA ALA A 36 -24.23 -22.63 -8.16
C ALA A 36 -24.03 -22.10 -6.74
N SER A 37 -23.65 -22.97 -5.80
CA SER A 37 -23.46 -22.63 -4.39
C SER A 37 -22.85 -21.23 -4.30
N GLU A 38 -23.64 -20.24 -3.85
CA GLU A 38 -23.21 -18.84 -3.81
C GLU A 38 -22.04 -18.74 -2.83
N ARG A 39 -20.82 -19.01 -3.30
CA ARG A 39 -19.58 -18.76 -2.56
C ARG A 39 -19.44 -17.24 -2.51
N ASN A 40 -20.20 -16.65 -1.62
CA ASN A 40 -20.19 -15.23 -1.31
C ASN A 40 -19.01 -14.85 -0.41
N TRP A 41 -18.13 -15.79 -0.05
CA TRP A 41 -16.92 -15.55 0.72
C TRP A 41 -15.69 -16.06 -0.02
N GLN A 42 -14.61 -15.30 0.09
CA GLN A 42 -13.27 -15.69 -0.34
C GLN A 42 -12.26 -15.34 0.74
N VAL A 43 -11.25 -16.20 0.89
CA VAL A 43 -10.09 -15.94 1.75
C VAL A 43 -8.85 -16.00 0.88
N GLY A 44 -7.96 -15.02 1.02
CA GLY A 44 -6.73 -14.93 0.23
C GLY A 44 -5.53 -14.57 1.08
N PHE A 45 -4.37 -15.08 0.70
CA PHE A 45 -3.08 -14.73 1.28
C PHE A 45 -2.08 -14.46 0.16
N THR A 46 -1.56 -13.25 0.08
CA THR A 46 -0.65 -12.82 -1.00
C THR A 46 0.57 -12.14 -0.39
N PRO A 47 1.55 -12.92 0.09
CA PRO A 47 2.72 -12.37 0.75
C PRO A 47 3.63 -11.64 -0.24
N SER A 48 4.32 -10.63 0.25
CA SER A 48 5.35 -9.92 -0.50
C SER A 48 6.59 -9.74 0.36
N TYR A 49 7.75 -9.79 -0.29
CA TYR A 49 9.05 -9.54 0.31
C TYR A 49 9.78 -8.50 -0.54
N SER A 50 10.38 -7.52 0.11
CA SER A 50 11.20 -6.50 -0.54
C SER A 50 12.45 -6.25 0.29
N SER A 51 13.56 -6.00 -0.39
CA SER A 51 14.83 -5.64 0.23
C SER A 51 15.43 -4.51 -0.58
N GLY A 52 15.87 -3.45 0.10
CA GLY A 52 16.33 -2.24 -0.56
C GLY A 52 16.92 -1.25 0.43
N ASN A 53 17.61 -0.24 -0.10
CA ASN A 53 18.18 0.83 0.72
C ASN A 53 17.19 1.98 0.96
N PHE A 54 16.13 2.11 0.16
CA PHE A 54 15.06 3.10 0.32
C PHE A 54 15.56 4.54 0.61
N GLY A 55 16.70 4.92 0.00
CA GLY A 55 17.33 6.24 0.19
C GLY A 55 18.23 6.37 1.43
N THR A 56 18.55 5.27 2.12
CA THR A 56 19.51 5.22 3.24
C THR A 56 20.84 4.56 2.83
N ASN A 57 21.81 4.57 3.74
CA ASN A 57 23.08 3.84 3.58
C ASN A 57 23.00 2.37 4.02
N THR A 58 21.80 1.87 4.34
CA THR A 58 21.58 0.56 4.98
C THR A 58 20.49 -0.23 4.26
N THR A 59 20.73 -1.52 4.03
CA THR A 59 19.71 -2.41 3.44
C THR A 59 18.66 -2.76 4.47
N SER A 60 17.42 -2.39 4.19
CA SER A 60 16.24 -2.76 4.96
C SER A 60 15.47 -3.87 4.27
N ASP A 61 14.94 -4.78 5.07
CA ASP A 61 14.19 -5.94 4.61
C ASP A 61 12.74 -5.83 5.12
N PHE A 62 11.76 -6.03 4.23
CA PHE A 62 10.35 -5.91 4.55
C PHE A 62 9.57 -7.11 4.03
N PHE A 63 8.86 -7.77 4.94
CA PHE A 63 7.90 -8.82 4.65
C PHE A 63 6.49 -8.33 5.00
N TYR A 64 5.56 -8.51 4.06
CA TYR A 64 4.14 -8.19 4.22
C TYR A 64 3.30 -9.39 3.84
N GLY A 65 2.64 -9.99 4.83
CA GLY A 65 1.74 -11.13 4.69
C GLY A 65 0.29 -10.75 5.01
N PRO A 66 -0.53 -10.36 4.01
CA PRO A 66 -1.91 -9.98 4.22
C PRO A 66 -2.84 -11.19 4.19
N TRP A 67 -3.55 -11.44 5.30
CA TRP A 67 -4.76 -12.26 5.24
C TRP A 67 -5.91 -11.39 4.80
N SER A 68 -6.63 -11.80 3.75
CA SER A 68 -7.79 -11.11 3.23
C SER A 68 -9.03 -11.99 3.35
N ILE A 69 -10.12 -11.43 3.86
CA ILE A 69 -11.44 -12.05 3.92
C ILE A 69 -12.38 -11.15 3.14
N ARG A 70 -12.85 -11.63 1.99
CA ARG A 70 -13.76 -10.90 1.11
C ARG A 70 -15.14 -11.51 1.17
N ARG A 71 -16.15 -10.65 1.25
CA ARG A 71 -17.56 -11.00 1.05
C ARG A 71 -18.09 -10.32 -0.21
N TYR A 72 -18.69 -11.10 -1.09
CA TYR A 72 -19.40 -10.63 -2.27
C TYR A 72 -20.87 -10.35 -1.93
N PHE A 73 -21.36 -9.27 -2.51
CA PHE A 73 -22.76 -8.88 -2.55
C PHE A 73 -23.19 -8.78 -4.01
N ARG A 74 -24.48 -8.54 -4.25
CA ARG A 74 -25.02 -8.42 -5.62
C ARG A 74 -24.31 -7.33 -6.42
N ASP A 75 -24.17 -6.15 -5.82
CA ASP A 75 -23.70 -4.94 -6.52
C ASP A 75 -22.31 -4.50 -5.99
N GLY A 76 -21.53 -5.39 -5.38
CA GLY A 76 -20.25 -5.00 -4.79
C GLY A 76 -19.58 -6.07 -3.93
N ASP A 77 -18.46 -5.72 -3.31
CA ASP A 77 -17.78 -6.56 -2.33
C ASP A 77 -17.16 -5.74 -1.20
N VAL A 78 -16.97 -6.40 -0.06
CA VAL A 78 -16.26 -5.85 1.09
C VAL A 78 -15.14 -6.81 1.47
N SER A 79 -13.92 -6.29 1.63
CA SER A 79 -12.73 -7.05 1.97
C SER A 79 -12.11 -6.51 3.27
N LEU A 80 -11.93 -7.38 4.26
CA LEU A 80 -11.14 -7.11 5.45
C LEU A 80 -9.73 -7.67 5.26
N VAL A 81 -8.70 -6.85 5.48
CA VAL A 81 -7.29 -7.24 5.36
C VAL A 81 -6.60 -7.09 6.71
N ILE A 82 -5.99 -8.18 7.18
CA ILE A 82 -5.23 -8.25 8.43
C ILE A 82 -3.77 -8.55 8.06
N PRO A 83 -2.91 -7.53 8.01
CA PRO A 83 -1.52 -7.72 7.62
C PRO A 83 -0.65 -8.16 8.79
N PHE A 84 0.18 -9.18 8.56
CA PHE A 84 1.38 -9.41 9.36
C PHE A 84 2.57 -8.75 8.66
N VAL A 85 3.32 -7.94 9.38
CA VAL A 85 4.47 -7.20 8.87
C VAL A 85 5.71 -7.58 9.65
N ALA A 86 6.83 -7.75 8.95
CA ALA A 86 8.14 -7.81 9.55
C ALA A 86 9.08 -6.85 8.83
N LEU A 87 9.73 -5.99 9.60
CA LEU A 87 10.58 -4.92 9.11
C LEU A 87 11.93 -5.02 9.81
N THR A 88 13.00 -5.13 9.03
CA THR A 88 14.37 -5.08 9.52
C THR A 88 15.03 -3.80 9.03
N THR A 89 15.34 -2.88 9.94
CA THR A 89 15.90 -1.55 9.62
C THR A 89 16.97 -1.15 10.63
N ASP A 90 17.71 -0.07 10.35
CA ASP A 90 18.66 0.57 11.27
C ASP A 90 18.01 1.49 12.31
N GLY A 91 16.68 1.40 12.47
CA GLY A 91 15.88 2.21 13.38
C GLY A 91 15.27 3.48 12.76
N ARG A 92 15.61 3.84 11.52
CA ARG A 92 15.14 5.08 10.86
C ARG A 92 14.00 4.90 9.86
N ALA A 93 13.22 3.83 9.98
CA ALA A 93 12.05 3.63 9.13
C ALA A 93 10.81 3.18 9.91
N THR A 94 9.65 3.60 9.42
CA THR A 94 8.32 3.23 9.91
C THR A 94 7.43 2.84 8.75
N LEU A 95 6.29 2.19 9.02
CA LEU A 95 5.31 1.83 7.99
C LEU A 95 4.21 2.89 7.86
N VAL A 96 4.10 3.47 6.68
CA VAL A 96 2.96 4.31 6.27
C VAL A 96 2.24 3.61 5.13
N ASP A 97 0.94 3.39 5.29
CA ASP A 97 0.11 2.66 4.32
C ASP A 97 0.67 1.28 3.92
N GLY A 98 1.31 0.58 4.87
CA GLY A 98 1.97 -0.72 4.62
C GLY A 98 3.27 -0.63 3.82
N LYS A 99 3.81 0.57 3.60
CA LYS A 99 5.08 0.81 2.90
C LYS A 99 6.11 1.37 3.89
N PRO A 100 7.38 0.92 3.86
CA PRO A 100 8.42 1.53 4.66
C PRO A 100 8.66 2.95 4.16
N ILE A 101 8.75 3.93 5.07
CA ILE A 101 9.25 5.28 4.79
C ILE A 101 10.39 5.62 5.75
N ARG A 102 11.32 6.47 5.29
CA ARG A 102 12.36 7.03 6.15
C ARG A 102 11.74 8.05 7.11
N VAL A 103 12.16 7.98 8.36
CA VAL A 103 11.89 9.00 9.38
C VAL A 103 13.19 9.77 9.57
N GLU A 104 13.22 11.03 9.15
CA GLU A 104 14.27 11.96 9.51
C GLU A 104 13.85 12.74 10.76
N ASP A 105 14.80 13.03 11.65
CA ASP A 105 14.54 13.91 12.78
C ASP A 105 14.30 15.32 12.20
N GLY A 106 13.17 15.93 12.54
CA GLY A 106 12.64 17.15 11.92
C GLY A 106 13.71 18.21 11.57
N GLY A 107 13.89 18.44 10.27
CA GLY A 107 14.69 19.54 9.73
C GLY A 107 13.87 20.82 9.60
N GLY A 108 13.56 21.46 10.72
CA GLY A 108 12.96 22.80 10.74
C GLY A 108 14.04 23.88 10.71
N ASN A 109 14.16 24.61 9.59
CA ASN A 109 15.03 25.77 9.46
C ASN A 109 14.59 26.90 10.42
N SER A 110 15.38 27.21 11.45
CA SER A 110 15.33 28.49 12.14
C SER A 110 16.75 28.95 12.48
N GLY A 111 17.06 30.20 12.12
CA GLY A 111 18.40 30.74 12.19
C GLY A 111 18.89 31.01 13.61
N SER A 112 20.20 31.24 13.69
CA SER A 112 20.88 32.01 14.73
C SER A 112 20.79 31.50 16.17
N GLY A 113 21.84 30.81 16.60
CA GLY A 113 22.45 31.02 17.92
C GLY A 113 21.75 30.37 19.10
N GLY A 114 22.29 29.24 19.56
CA GLY A 114 21.93 28.69 20.87
C GLY A 114 22.58 27.33 21.10
N SER A 115 23.58 27.28 21.98
CA SER A 115 24.07 26.02 22.54
C SER A 115 22.95 25.37 23.36
N GLY A 116 22.46 24.22 22.91
CA GLY A 116 21.41 23.49 23.63
C GLY A 116 21.32 22.07 23.13
N SER A 117 21.99 21.16 23.84
CA SER A 117 21.81 19.72 23.70
C SER A 117 20.53 19.35 24.43
N THR A 118 19.43 19.07 23.71
CA THR A 118 18.30 18.33 24.27
C THR A 118 17.68 17.39 23.23
N ASP A 119 17.59 16.12 23.62
CA ASP A 119 16.86 15.04 22.96
C ASP A 119 15.33 15.23 23.13
N ASP A 120 14.78 16.35 22.66
CA ASP A 120 13.37 16.67 22.92
C ASP A 120 12.46 16.14 21.80
N CYS A 121 12.13 14.85 21.89
CA CYS A 121 10.88 14.35 21.32
C CYS A 121 9.73 14.78 22.24
N PRO A 122 8.78 15.63 21.79
CA PRO A 122 7.69 16.06 22.65
C PRO A 122 6.84 14.85 23.06
N GLY A 123 6.69 14.62 24.38
CA GLY A 123 5.76 13.63 24.93
C GLY A 123 6.36 12.46 25.73
N LYS A 124 7.68 12.32 25.85
CA LYS A 124 8.29 11.29 26.72
C LYS A 124 9.23 11.92 27.74
N SER A 125 8.64 12.40 28.83
CA SER A 125 9.40 12.78 30.02
C SER A 125 9.97 11.50 30.68
N GLY A 126 11.29 11.39 30.69
CA GLY A 126 12.00 10.45 31.56
C GLY A 126 12.78 9.36 30.83
N SER A 127 14.06 9.62 30.55
CA SER A 127 15.12 8.62 30.65
C SER A 127 16.48 9.31 30.73
N ASN A 128 17.00 9.38 31.94
CA ASN A 128 18.36 9.80 32.25
C ASN A 128 19.31 8.64 31.85
N SER A 129 20.19 8.79 30.86
CA SER A 129 21.32 7.87 30.70
C SER A 129 22.45 8.45 29.85
N GLY A 130 23.65 8.39 30.42
CA GLY A 130 24.90 8.95 29.90
C GLY A 130 25.33 8.52 28.49
N GLN A 131 26.05 9.46 27.88
CA GLN A 131 27.33 9.28 27.17
C GLN A 131 27.47 8.08 26.22
N GLY A 132 27.29 8.38 24.93
CA GLY A 132 27.78 7.59 23.79
C GLY A 132 26.70 6.81 23.04
N GLY A 133 25.90 7.47 22.19
CA GLY A 133 24.95 6.77 21.34
C GLY A 133 24.26 7.71 20.36
N GLY A 134 24.16 7.29 19.09
CA GLY A 134 23.58 8.09 18.00
C GLY A 134 22.15 8.57 18.29
N LYS A 135 21.75 9.64 17.59
CA LYS A 135 20.42 10.27 17.71
C LYS A 135 19.31 9.21 17.60
N LYS A 136 18.38 9.19 18.55
CA LYS A 136 17.24 8.27 18.55
C LYS A 136 16.09 8.88 17.75
N SER A 137 15.48 8.13 16.83
CA SER A 137 14.32 8.62 16.06
C SER A 137 13.08 8.77 16.96
N CYS A 138 12.40 9.90 16.92
CA CYS A 138 11.26 10.18 17.81
C CYS A 138 10.04 9.26 17.60
N LEU A 139 9.86 8.71 16.40
CA LEU A 139 8.76 7.80 16.10
C LEU A 139 9.02 6.36 16.57
N THR A 140 10.26 5.89 16.43
CA THR A 140 10.63 4.49 16.72
C THR A 140 11.35 4.32 18.05
N GLY A 141 11.89 5.40 18.63
CA GLY A 141 12.73 5.39 19.83
C GLY A 141 14.10 4.72 19.65
N ARG A 142 14.52 4.40 18.42
CA ARG A 142 15.70 3.58 18.12
C ARG A 142 16.93 4.41 17.77
N ALA A 143 18.09 3.97 18.25
CA ALA A 143 19.39 4.58 17.95
C ALA A 143 19.90 4.15 16.57
N GLU A 144 20.57 5.09 15.89
CA GLU A 144 21.17 4.90 14.56
C GLU A 144 22.18 3.73 14.51
N GLY A 145 22.10 2.90 13.47
CA GLY A 145 23.07 1.85 13.16
C GLY A 145 22.80 0.47 13.78
N GLN A 146 21.78 0.33 14.63
CA GLN A 146 21.35 -0.99 15.10
C GLN A 146 20.36 -1.62 14.12
N LYS A 147 20.80 -2.65 13.38
CA LYS A 147 19.88 -3.47 12.56
C LYS A 147 18.95 -4.25 13.49
N VAL A 148 17.68 -3.88 13.55
CA VAL A 148 16.66 -4.49 14.40
C VAL A 148 15.53 -5.01 13.53
N THR A 149 15.16 -6.28 13.73
CA THR A 149 13.95 -6.86 13.15
C THR A 149 12.78 -6.67 14.12
N THR A 150 11.71 -6.08 13.62
CA THR A 150 10.43 -5.94 14.32
C THR A 150 9.36 -6.66 13.52
N ALA A 151 8.54 -7.46 14.18
CA ALA A 151 7.42 -8.13 13.52
C ALA A 151 6.15 -8.05 14.37
N GLY A 152 5.00 -8.01 13.71
CA GLY A 152 3.70 -7.98 14.37
C GLY A 152 2.57 -7.72 13.39
N LEU A 153 1.36 -7.53 13.93
CA LEU A 153 0.21 -7.10 13.14
C LEU A 153 0.39 -5.65 12.72
N GLY A 154 0.12 -5.37 11.45
CA GLY A 154 0.02 -4.03 10.92
C GLY A 154 -1.39 -3.46 11.07
N ASP A 155 -1.63 -2.34 10.40
CA ASP A 155 -2.92 -1.66 10.42
C ASP A 155 -3.96 -2.48 9.63
N ILE A 156 -5.10 -2.77 10.25
CA ILE A 156 -6.20 -3.47 9.60
C ILE A 156 -6.81 -2.56 8.54
N VAL A 157 -7.09 -3.11 7.36
CA VAL A 157 -7.69 -2.35 6.25
C VAL A 157 -9.05 -2.94 5.89
N LEU A 158 -10.07 -2.09 5.84
CA LEU A 158 -11.36 -2.39 5.23
C LEU A 158 -11.41 -1.77 3.83
N ARG A 159 -11.75 -2.58 2.84
CA ARG A 159 -11.96 -2.13 1.46
C ARG A 159 -13.39 -2.43 1.05
N GLY A 160 -14.03 -1.51 0.35
CA GLY A 160 -15.34 -1.70 -0.25
C GLY A 160 -15.28 -1.35 -1.73
N ARG A 161 -15.98 -2.12 -2.56
CA ARG A 161 -16.21 -1.82 -3.97
C ARG A 161 -17.69 -1.90 -4.25
N TYR A 162 -18.20 -0.92 -5.00
CA TYR A 162 -19.59 -0.86 -5.44
C TYR A 162 -19.63 -0.77 -6.96
N TYR A 163 -20.18 -1.78 -7.62
CA TYR A 163 -20.30 -1.86 -9.07
C TYR A 163 -21.44 -0.96 -9.53
N ILE A 164 -21.09 0.20 -10.10
CA ILE A 164 -22.07 1.09 -10.73
C ILE A 164 -22.56 0.46 -12.03
N PHE A 165 -21.63 -0.06 -12.81
CA PHE A 165 -21.88 -0.74 -14.07
C PHE A 165 -21.16 -2.08 -14.06
N GLU A 166 -21.88 -3.13 -14.42
CA GLU A 166 -21.28 -4.39 -14.81
C GLU A 166 -20.84 -4.34 -16.28
N GLU A 167 -19.82 -5.12 -16.62
CA GLU A 167 -19.36 -5.22 -18.00
C GLU A 167 -20.47 -5.77 -18.90
N GLN A 168 -20.68 -5.11 -20.03
CA GLN A 168 -21.60 -5.56 -21.08
C GLN A 168 -20.96 -5.30 -22.44
N LYS A 169 -21.55 -5.82 -23.52
CA LYS A 169 -21.04 -5.70 -24.90
C LYS A 169 -20.43 -4.32 -25.23
N TYR A 170 -21.11 -3.22 -24.89
CA TYR A 170 -20.62 -1.86 -25.14
C TYR A 170 -20.26 -1.07 -23.87
N LEU A 171 -20.54 -1.59 -22.68
CA LEU A 171 -20.34 -0.88 -21.42
C LEU A 171 -19.15 -1.49 -20.67
N PRO A 172 -18.18 -0.69 -20.18
CA PRO A 172 -17.16 -1.21 -19.27
C PRO A 172 -17.77 -1.48 -17.89
N LEU A 173 -17.10 -2.34 -17.12
CA LEU A 173 -17.31 -2.37 -15.68
C LEU A 173 -16.81 -1.05 -15.10
N VAL A 174 -17.59 -0.46 -14.21
CA VAL A 174 -17.21 0.73 -13.44
C VAL A 174 -17.57 0.49 -11.98
N ALA A 175 -16.59 0.60 -11.10
CA ALA A 175 -16.78 0.47 -9.65
C ALA A 175 -16.30 1.71 -8.91
N LEU A 176 -17.03 2.10 -7.87
CA LEU A 176 -16.50 3.01 -6.85
C LEU A 176 -15.76 2.20 -5.79
N THR A 177 -14.66 2.73 -5.29
CA THR A 177 -13.87 2.10 -4.25
C THR A 177 -13.77 3.00 -3.03
N ALA A 178 -13.77 2.36 -1.86
CA ALA A 178 -13.47 2.98 -0.59
C ALA A 178 -12.47 2.13 0.16
N ARG A 179 -11.49 2.77 0.79
CA ARG A 179 -10.47 2.13 1.62
C ARG A 179 -10.40 2.85 2.94
N MET A 180 -10.35 2.11 4.04
CA MET A 180 -10.20 2.63 5.39
C MET A 180 -9.12 1.80 6.09
N LYS A 181 -8.07 2.46 6.59
CA LYS A 181 -6.97 1.87 7.32
C LYS A 181 -7.09 2.27 8.78
N PHE A 182 -7.32 1.30 9.66
CA PHE A 182 -7.49 1.53 11.08
C PHE A 182 -6.14 1.46 11.81
N PRO A 183 -5.85 2.39 12.74
CA PRO A 183 -4.58 2.45 13.46
C PRO A 183 -4.49 1.37 14.54
N THR A 184 -4.37 0.11 14.13
CA THR A 184 -4.34 -1.06 15.02
C THR A 184 -2.92 -1.58 15.26
N ALA A 185 -1.94 -1.17 14.44
CA ALA A 185 -0.57 -1.59 14.60
C ALA A 185 0.10 -0.97 15.83
N ASN A 186 1.20 -1.60 16.27
CA ASN A 186 2.04 -0.99 17.30
C ASN A 186 2.94 0.12 16.71
N ALA A 187 2.48 1.37 16.80
CA ALA A 187 3.21 2.54 16.33
C ALA A 187 4.57 2.73 17.03
N SER A 188 4.67 2.41 18.33
CA SER A 188 5.93 2.53 19.08
C SER A 188 7.04 1.58 18.58
N GLN A 189 6.66 0.53 17.84
CA GLN A 189 7.58 -0.41 17.23
C GLN A 189 7.82 -0.11 15.73
N GLY A 190 7.17 0.91 15.18
CA GLY A 190 7.23 1.28 13.76
C GLY A 190 6.38 0.38 12.84
N LEU A 191 5.42 -0.38 13.40
CA LEU A 191 4.55 -1.28 12.63
C LEU A 191 3.37 -0.58 11.95
N GLY A 192 3.17 0.70 12.24
CA GLY A 192 2.20 1.60 11.64
C GLY A 192 2.41 3.02 12.17
N THR A 193 1.60 3.97 11.70
CA THR A 193 1.70 5.37 12.14
C THR A 193 0.88 5.68 13.37
N GLY A 194 -0.10 4.83 13.72
CA GLY A 194 -1.13 5.18 14.69
C GLY A 194 -2.17 6.17 14.16
N ALA A 195 -2.14 6.51 12.86
CA ALA A 195 -3.09 7.41 12.23
C ALA A 195 -4.06 6.64 11.31
N PHE A 196 -5.31 7.11 11.29
CA PHE A 196 -6.35 6.61 10.39
C PHE A 196 -6.13 7.18 8.98
N ASP A 197 -6.14 6.31 7.97
CA ASP A 197 -6.10 6.73 6.57
C ASP A 197 -7.41 6.30 5.90
N HIS A 198 -7.89 7.09 4.94
CA HIS A 198 -9.00 6.67 4.09
C HIS A 198 -8.79 7.12 2.66
N GLY A 199 -9.39 6.41 1.72
CA GLY A 199 -9.25 6.73 0.30
C GLY A 199 -10.46 6.34 -0.50
N TYR A 200 -10.65 7.04 -1.62
CA TYR A 200 -11.74 6.82 -2.54
C TYR A 200 -11.22 6.80 -3.96
N GLY A 201 -11.82 5.96 -4.80
CA GLY A 201 -11.39 5.82 -6.19
C GLY A 201 -12.46 5.26 -7.09
N VAL A 202 -12.05 5.06 -8.34
CA VAL A 202 -12.84 4.45 -9.39
C VAL A 202 -11.98 3.38 -10.04
N GLU A 203 -12.57 2.21 -10.27
CA GLU A 203 -12.00 1.13 -11.07
C GLU A 203 -12.80 1.01 -12.37
N ILE A 204 -12.13 0.94 -13.51
CA ILE A 204 -12.76 0.75 -14.82
C ILE A 204 -12.07 -0.40 -15.52
N SER A 205 -12.84 -1.38 -16.01
CA SER A 205 -12.28 -2.46 -16.81
C SER A 205 -13.20 -2.88 -17.94
N LYS A 206 -12.62 -3.41 -19.02
CA LYS A 206 -13.38 -3.93 -20.16
C LYS A 206 -12.67 -5.09 -20.82
N LEU A 207 -13.40 -6.16 -21.07
CA LEU A 207 -12.97 -7.22 -21.97
C LEU A 207 -13.24 -6.79 -23.42
N ILE A 208 -12.19 -6.60 -24.19
CA ILE A 208 -12.20 -6.23 -25.60
C ILE A 208 -12.02 -7.51 -26.42
N GLY A 209 -13.05 -7.83 -27.21
CA GLY A 209 -13.14 -9.14 -27.85
C GLY A 209 -13.26 -10.24 -26.79
N GLU A 210 -12.51 -11.32 -26.95
CA GLU A 210 -12.55 -12.47 -26.03
C GLU A 210 -11.28 -12.63 -25.19
N LYS A 211 -10.27 -11.77 -25.39
CA LYS A 211 -8.92 -12.04 -24.84
C LYS A 211 -8.22 -10.84 -24.24
N TRP A 212 -8.58 -9.62 -24.61
CA TRP A 212 -7.89 -8.43 -24.13
C TRP A 212 -8.68 -7.80 -22.99
N LEU A 213 -8.09 -7.72 -21.81
CA LEU A 213 -8.63 -6.91 -20.71
C LEU A 213 -7.93 -5.55 -20.76
N ALA A 214 -8.68 -4.45 -20.81
CA ALA A 214 -8.13 -3.12 -20.57
C ALA A 214 -8.64 -2.62 -19.23
N PHE A 215 -7.79 -1.95 -18.45
CA PHE A 215 -8.17 -1.42 -17.15
C PHE A 215 -7.52 -0.06 -16.86
N LEU A 216 -8.23 0.73 -16.08
CA LEU A 216 -7.84 2.05 -15.61
C LEU A 216 -8.44 2.25 -14.23
N ASP A 217 -7.58 2.37 -13.24
CA ASP A 217 -7.97 2.59 -11.85
C ASP A 217 -7.34 3.88 -11.35
N GLY A 218 -8.00 4.56 -10.43
CA GLY A 218 -7.43 5.76 -9.82
C GLY A 218 -8.22 6.29 -8.66
N GLY A 219 -7.56 7.06 -7.82
CA GLY A 219 -8.16 7.57 -6.60
C GLY A 219 -7.29 8.52 -5.82
N TYR A 220 -7.79 8.85 -4.63
CA TYR A 220 -7.16 9.77 -3.71
C TYR A 220 -7.23 9.21 -2.28
N ASN A 221 -6.08 9.18 -1.63
CA ASN A 221 -5.90 8.77 -0.25
C ASN A 221 -5.67 10.01 0.62
N PHE A 222 -6.50 10.15 1.63
CA PHE A 222 -6.34 11.04 2.76
C PHE A 222 -5.50 10.32 3.81
N ILE A 223 -4.28 10.80 3.99
CA ILE A 223 -3.29 10.20 4.89
C ILE A 223 -3.41 10.94 6.22
N GLY A 224 -3.55 10.20 7.32
CA GLY A 224 -3.61 10.80 8.64
C GLY A 224 -2.26 11.43 9.03
N ASP A 225 -2.31 12.39 9.95
CA ASP A 225 -1.14 13.14 10.43
C ASP A 225 -0.62 12.54 11.76
N PRO A 226 0.41 11.68 11.77
CA PRO A 226 1.03 11.21 12.99
C PRO A 226 2.05 12.22 13.54
N ASP A 227 2.22 12.23 14.86
CA ASP A 227 3.16 13.14 15.53
C ASP A 227 4.59 12.99 14.99
N GLY A 228 5.16 14.08 14.47
CA GLY A 228 6.55 14.09 13.99
C GLY A 228 6.77 13.61 12.54
N LEU A 229 5.70 13.39 11.76
CA LEU A 229 5.80 13.29 10.29
C LEU A 229 4.88 14.30 9.62
N GLU A 230 5.42 15.06 8.67
CA GLU A 230 4.63 15.84 7.73
C GLU A 230 4.33 14.96 6.50
N LEU A 231 3.18 14.28 6.54
CA LEU A 231 2.70 13.49 5.42
C LEU A 231 1.75 14.32 4.56
N GLN A 232 1.75 14.05 3.26
CA GLN A 232 0.75 14.61 2.35
C GLN A 232 -0.18 13.51 1.86
N ASN A 233 -1.41 13.91 1.59
CA ASN A 233 -2.38 13.09 0.88
C ASN A 233 -1.78 12.55 -0.44
N GLN A 234 -2.34 11.50 -1.01
CA GLN A 234 -1.75 10.82 -2.16
C GLN A 234 -2.81 10.56 -3.23
N TYR A 235 -2.62 11.11 -4.43
CA TYR A 235 -3.32 10.58 -5.60
C TYR A 235 -2.56 9.35 -6.12
N TRP A 236 -3.31 8.44 -6.73
CA TRP A 236 -2.76 7.28 -7.41
C TRP A 236 -3.60 6.96 -8.64
N TYR A 237 -2.97 6.38 -9.64
CA TYR A 237 -3.65 5.79 -10.78
C TYR A 237 -2.80 4.69 -11.41
N ASP A 238 -3.47 3.76 -12.06
CA ASP A 238 -2.83 2.79 -12.92
C ASP A 238 -3.64 2.55 -14.19
N ILE A 239 -2.92 2.25 -15.26
CA ILE A 239 -3.50 1.96 -16.57
C ILE A 239 -2.76 0.79 -17.17
N GLY A 240 -3.50 -0.17 -17.70
CA GLY A 240 -2.89 -1.37 -18.23
C GLY A 240 -3.78 -2.19 -19.13
N THR A 241 -3.18 -3.27 -19.61
CA THR A 241 -3.87 -4.27 -20.38
C THR A 241 -3.37 -5.67 -20.06
N GLY A 242 -4.28 -6.63 -20.11
CA GLY A 242 -4.01 -8.05 -19.97
C GLY A 242 -4.44 -8.82 -21.20
N TYR A 243 -3.75 -9.91 -21.50
CA TYR A 243 -4.09 -10.86 -22.53
C TYR A 243 -4.25 -12.26 -21.94
N TYR A 244 -5.43 -12.84 -22.12
CA TYR A 244 -5.72 -14.24 -21.78
C TYR A 244 -5.01 -15.16 -22.78
N ILE A 245 -3.89 -15.74 -22.34
CA ILE A 245 -3.13 -16.77 -23.08
C ILE A 245 -3.96 -18.04 -23.15
N THR A 246 -4.58 -18.42 -22.03
CA THR A 246 -5.59 -19.47 -21.93
C THR A 246 -6.79 -18.94 -21.14
N ARG A 247 -7.81 -19.77 -20.92
CA ARG A 247 -8.96 -19.39 -20.09
C ARG A 247 -8.59 -19.11 -18.63
N ASP A 248 -7.48 -19.67 -18.16
CA ASP A 248 -7.05 -19.61 -16.75
C ASP A 248 -5.70 -18.88 -16.56
N LEU A 249 -5.04 -18.48 -17.65
CA LEU A 249 -3.76 -17.78 -17.62
C LEU A 249 -3.84 -16.46 -18.37
N MET A 250 -3.63 -15.36 -17.64
CA MET A 250 -3.53 -14.02 -18.19
C MET A 250 -2.12 -13.46 -17.92
N ALA A 251 -1.52 -12.87 -18.96
CA ALA A 251 -0.34 -12.02 -18.81
C ALA A 251 -0.79 -10.55 -18.90
N SER A 252 -0.25 -9.67 -18.06
CA SER A 252 -0.60 -8.24 -18.08
C SER A 252 0.62 -7.34 -18.03
N VAL A 253 0.45 -6.14 -18.54
CA VAL A 253 1.38 -5.03 -18.44
C VAL A 253 0.59 -3.79 -18.06
N TYR A 254 1.14 -3.01 -17.13
CA TYR A 254 0.51 -1.79 -16.66
C TYR A 254 1.56 -0.76 -16.26
N PHE A 255 1.11 0.47 -16.16
CA PHE A 255 1.82 1.59 -15.61
C PHE A 255 1.06 2.07 -14.37
N GLU A 256 1.76 2.22 -13.24
CA GLU A 256 1.21 2.81 -12.03
C GLU A 256 1.97 4.08 -11.64
N GLU A 257 1.27 5.06 -11.07
CA GLU A 257 1.86 6.26 -10.47
C GLU A 257 1.21 6.54 -9.13
N TYR A 258 2.04 6.90 -8.14
CA TYR A 258 1.60 7.35 -6.83
C TYR A 258 2.34 8.64 -6.47
N ARG A 259 1.63 9.67 -6.00
CA ARG A 259 2.29 10.84 -5.40
C ARG A 259 3.11 10.41 -4.18
N ALA A 260 4.33 10.90 -4.02
CA ALA A 260 5.14 10.61 -2.83
C ALA A 260 4.43 11.07 -1.55
N LEU A 261 4.54 10.28 -0.47
CA LEU A 261 3.91 10.60 0.83
C LEU A 261 4.65 11.71 1.59
N VAL A 262 5.95 11.88 1.33
CA VAL A 262 6.79 12.93 1.91
C VAL A 262 7.13 13.95 0.82
N PRO A 263 6.84 15.25 1.02
CA PRO A 263 7.18 16.29 0.06
C PRO A 263 8.69 16.30 -0.28
N GLY A 264 9.03 16.44 -1.57
CA GLY A 264 10.42 16.55 -2.02
C GLY A 264 11.19 15.23 -2.14
N LEU A 265 10.62 14.10 -1.71
CA LEU A 265 11.18 12.76 -1.93
C LEU A 265 10.50 12.05 -3.12
N VAL A 266 11.25 11.17 -3.77
CA VAL A 266 10.72 10.26 -4.80
C VAL A 266 9.92 9.15 -4.11
N ASN A 267 8.88 8.61 -4.77
CA ASN A 267 8.10 7.54 -4.18
C ASN A 267 8.98 6.30 -3.99
N ILE A 268 8.83 5.64 -2.85
CA ILE A 268 9.63 4.46 -2.50
C ILE A 268 9.37 3.27 -3.43
N ARG A 269 8.24 3.28 -4.15
CA ARG A 269 7.95 2.30 -5.21
C ARG A 269 8.71 2.54 -6.52
N ASP A 270 9.34 3.70 -6.69
CA ASP A 270 10.05 4.05 -7.92
C ASP A 270 11.56 3.70 -7.84
N PHE A 271 12.00 3.09 -6.73
CA PHE A 271 13.39 2.65 -6.49
C PHE A 271 13.59 1.15 -6.69
#